data_AF-A0A2D6U0R2-F1
#
_entry.id   AF-A0A2D6U0R2-F1
#
_cell.length_a   1.000
_cell.length_b   1.000
_cell.length_c   1.000
_cell.angle_alpha   90.00
_cell.angle_beta   90.00
_cell.angle_gamma   90.00
#
_symmetry.space_group_name_H-M   'P 1'
#
loop_
_entity.id
_entity.type
_entity.pdbx_description
1 polymer ?
#
loop_
_entity_poly.entity_id
_entity_poly.type
_entity_poly.pdbx_seq_one_letter_code
_entity_poly.pdbx_strand_id
1 'polypeptide(L)'
;MKRNTRSILQELQSMGLGVPSKELIIEDRAKHAIAEATDIINEINSNFDDEIAQDLEKRFINSIRTGVANKFIRAVKKLKEAKDKKPKSVQD
;
A
#
# COMPACT_ATOMS: atom_id res chain seq x y z
N MET A 1 43.37 -9.93 27.99
CA MET A 1 42.18 -9.05 27.86
C MET A 1 40.92 -9.90 28.02
N LYS A 2 40.05 -9.59 29.00
CA LYS A 2 38.75 -10.26 29.13
C LYS A 2 37.82 -9.78 28.01
N ARG A 3 37.21 -10.70 27.27
CA ARG A 3 36.22 -10.36 26.24
C ARG A 3 34.91 -10.01 26.94
N ASN A 4 34.58 -8.72 27.01
CA ASN A 4 33.28 -8.25 27.50
C ASN A 4 32.30 -8.28 26.32
N THR A 5 31.57 -9.37 26.15
CA THR A 5 30.43 -9.41 25.22
C THR A 5 29.23 -8.78 25.93
N ARG A 6 28.93 -7.53 25.58
CA ARG A 6 27.65 -6.92 25.97
C ARG A 6 26.53 -7.71 25.29
N SER A 7 25.40 -7.86 25.97
CA SER A 7 24.22 -8.47 25.34
C SER A 7 23.77 -7.60 24.16
N ILE A 8 23.24 -8.21 23.10
CA ILE A 8 22.66 -7.49 21.95
C ILE A 8 21.63 -6.45 22.41
N LEU A 9 20.85 -6.75 23.46
CA LEU A 9 19.93 -5.78 24.06
C LEU A 9 20.65 -4.59 24.69
N GLN A 10 21.78 -4.83 25.32
CA GLN A 10 22.61 -3.80 25.95
C GLN A 10 23.35 -2.97 24.90
N GLU A 11 23.71 -3.59 23.77
CA GLU A 11 24.26 -2.91 22.60
C GLU A 11 23.20 -2.03 21.93
N LEU A 12 22.01 -2.56 21.64
CA LEU A 12 20.84 -1.82 21.16
C LEU A 12 20.47 -0.64 22.06
N GLN A 13 20.49 -0.85 23.38
CA GLN A 13 20.22 0.19 24.35
C GLN A 13 21.35 1.24 24.40
N SER A 14 22.60 0.84 24.18
CA SER A 14 23.76 1.74 24.10
C SER A 14 23.87 2.49 22.77
N MET A 15 23.24 2.00 21.71
CA MET A 15 23.19 2.67 20.40
C MET A 15 22.34 3.94 20.42
N GLY A 16 21.78 4.34 21.56
CA GLY A 16 21.28 5.70 21.76
C GLY A 16 20.15 6.07 20.78
N LEU A 17 19.42 5.08 20.26
CA LEU A 17 18.13 5.33 19.65
C LEU A 17 17.17 5.64 20.80
N GLY A 18 17.31 6.83 21.38
CA GLY A 18 16.24 7.42 22.19
C GLY A 18 14.95 7.28 21.41
N VAL A 19 13.84 7.01 22.11
CA VAL A 19 12.51 6.83 21.49
C VAL A 19 12.36 7.87 20.39
N PRO A 20 12.31 7.46 19.11
CA PRO A 20 12.29 8.41 18.02
C PRO A 20 11.14 9.39 18.23
N SER A 21 11.37 10.65 17.91
CA SER A 21 10.35 11.67 18.11
C SER A 21 9.07 11.25 17.37
N LYS A 22 7.90 11.66 17.89
CA LYS A 22 6.62 11.28 17.28
C LYS A 22 6.56 11.69 15.81
N GLU A 23 7.21 12.81 15.49
CA GLU A 23 7.37 13.35 14.15
C GLU A 23 8.17 12.40 13.25
N LEU A 24 9.31 11.88 13.70
CA LEU A 24 10.13 10.93 12.92
C LEU A 24 9.36 9.63 12.62
N ILE A 25 8.61 9.13 13.60
CA ILE A 25 7.78 7.93 13.41
C ILE A 25 6.66 8.20 12.39
N ILE A 26 6.02 9.37 12.47
CA ILE A 26 4.97 9.76 11.52
C ILE A 26 5.55 9.93 10.11
N GLU A 27 6.71 10.58 9.99
CA GLU A 27 7.40 10.79 8.71
C GLU A 27 7.75 9.46 8.04
N ASP A 28 8.36 8.54 8.77
CA ASP A 28 8.74 7.22 8.25
C ASP A 28 7.53 6.42 7.77
N ARG A 29 6.47 6.38 8.59
CA ARG A 29 5.20 5.75 8.22
C ARG A 29 4.55 6.41 7.01
N ALA A 30 4.61 7.73 6.92
CA ALA A 30 4.04 8.47 5.79
C ALA A 30 4.80 8.16 4.49
N LYS A 31 6.14 8.08 4.53
CA LYS A 31 6.96 7.69 3.38
C LYS A 31 6.56 6.32 2.84
N HIS A 32 6.42 5.33 3.73
CA HIS A 32 5.97 4.00 3.34
C HIS A 32 4.56 4.00 2.75
N ALA A 33 3.60 4.68 3.38
CA ALA A 33 2.23 4.75 2.89
C ALA A 33 2.11 5.45 1.52
N ILE A 34 2.90 6.50 1.29
CA ILE A 34 2.93 7.21 0.01
C ILE A 34 3.58 6.35 -1.09
N ALA A 35 4.64 5.61 -0.77
CA ALA A 35 5.28 4.70 -1.70
C ALA A 35 4.31 3.59 -2.13
N GLU A 36 3.67 2.90 -1.17
CA GLU A 36 2.68 1.87 -1.46
C GLU A 36 1.49 2.41 -2.26
N ALA A 37 0.98 3.61 -1.93
CA ALA A 37 -0.10 4.22 -2.67
C ALA A 37 0.29 4.54 -4.12
N THR A 38 1.53 4.96 -4.36
CA THR A 38 2.06 5.26 -5.69
C THR A 38 2.21 3.98 -6.51
N ASP A 39 2.75 2.93 -5.91
CA ASP A 39 2.90 1.62 -6.55
C ASP A 39 1.54 1.04 -6.96
N ILE A 40 0.51 1.17 -6.11
CA ILE A 40 -0.86 0.76 -6.44
C ILE A 40 -1.41 1.53 -7.64
N ILE A 41 -1.21 2.86 -7.71
CA ILE A 41 -1.67 3.67 -8.84
C ILE A 41 -0.97 3.24 -10.13
N ASN A 42 0.34 2.97 -10.07
CA ASN A 42 1.10 2.47 -11.21
C ASN A 42 0.59 1.10 -11.67
N GLU A 43 0.31 0.19 -10.74
CA GLU A 43 -0.24 -1.13 -11.04
C GLU A 43 -1.63 -1.04 -11.68
N ILE A 44 -2.48 -0.11 -11.22
CA ILE A 44 -3.78 0.15 -11.85
C ILE A 44 -3.58 0.60 -13.31
N ASN A 45 -2.70 1.58 -13.53
CA ASN A 45 -2.45 2.11 -14.87
C ASN A 45 -1.78 1.09 -15.82
N SER A 46 -1.02 0.12 -15.30
CA SER A 46 -0.38 -0.91 -16.13
C SER A 46 -1.28 -2.10 -16.47
N ASN A 47 -2.35 -2.34 -15.71
CA ASN A 47 -3.17 -3.55 -15.82
C ASN A 47 -4.59 -3.32 -16.36
N PHE A 48 -5.04 -2.07 -16.47
CA PHE A 48 -6.38 -1.72 -16.91
C PHE A 48 -6.34 -0.69 -18.04
N ASP A 49 -7.37 -0.73 -18.90
CA ASP A 49 -7.56 0.28 -19.95
C ASP A 49 -7.75 1.67 -19.34
N ASP A 50 -7.36 2.72 -20.06
CA ASP A 50 -7.33 4.11 -19.57
C ASP A 50 -8.62 4.56 -18.85
N GLU A 51 -9.79 4.22 -19.39
CA GLU A 51 -11.08 4.58 -18.78
C GLU A 51 -11.28 3.90 -17.41
N ILE A 52 -10.94 2.61 -17.32
CA ILE A 52 -11.08 1.82 -16.10
C ILE A 52 -10.02 2.25 -15.08
N ALA A 53 -8.80 2.48 -15.54
CA ALA A 53 -7.68 2.92 -14.71
C ALA A 53 -8.00 4.27 -14.04
N GLN A 54 -8.49 5.25 -14.81
CA GLN A 54 -8.87 6.56 -14.27
C GLN A 54 -10.01 6.49 -13.25
N ASP A 55 -11.02 5.64 -13.45
CA ASP A 55 -12.09 5.45 -12.45
C ASP A 55 -11.55 4.80 -11.17
N LEU A 56 -10.72 3.77 -11.29
CA LEU A 56 -10.11 3.09 -10.15
C LEU A 56 -9.17 4.01 -9.36
N GLU A 57 -8.35 4.81 -10.03
CA GLU A 57 -7.45 5.79 -9.41
C GLU A 57 -8.25 6.82 -8.60
N LYS A 58 -9.29 7.43 -9.20
CA LYS A 58 -10.18 8.38 -8.51
C LYS A 58 -10.82 7.74 -7.28
N ARG A 59 -11.25 6.48 -7.36
CA ARG A 59 -11.84 5.77 -6.23
C ARG A 59 -10.82 5.45 -5.14
N PHE A 60 -9.61 5.07 -5.52
CA PHE A 60 -8.52 4.80 -4.60
C PHE A 60 -8.17 6.05 -3.78
N ILE A 61 -7.90 7.17 -4.46
CA ILE A 61 -7.60 8.47 -3.82
C ILE A 61 -8.76 8.91 -2.91
N ASN A 62 -10.00 8.81 -3.39
CA ASN A 62 -11.16 9.15 -2.56
C ASN A 62 -11.33 8.22 -1.35
N SER A 63 -10.93 6.95 -1.44
CA SER A 63 -10.99 6.02 -0.32
C SER A 63 -9.99 6.37 0.77
N ILE A 64 -8.78 6.82 0.39
CA ILE A 64 -7.78 7.36 1.31
C ILE A 64 -8.31 8.64 1.97
N ARG A 65 -8.77 9.60 1.17
CA ARG A 65 -9.29 10.90 1.66
C ARG A 65 -10.46 10.75 2.64
N THR A 66 -11.35 9.79 2.39
CA THR A 66 -12.53 9.56 3.23
C THR A 66 -12.31 8.55 4.35
N GLY A 67 -11.18 7.84 4.37
CA GLY A 67 -10.91 6.74 5.30
C GLY A 67 -11.77 5.48 5.06
N VAL A 68 -12.45 5.37 3.92
CA VAL A 68 -13.38 4.27 3.61
C VAL A 68 -12.82 3.35 2.53
N ALA A 69 -11.89 2.45 2.90
CA ALA A 69 -11.25 1.49 1.99
C ALA A 69 -12.26 0.59 1.24
N ASN A 70 -13.40 0.27 1.89
CA ASN A 70 -14.46 -0.56 1.31
C ASN A 70 -15.02 0.00 -0.01
N LYS A 71 -14.96 1.32 -0.26
CA LYS A 71 -15.41 1.91 -1.51
C LYS A 71 -14.57 1.46 -2.70
N PHE A 72 -13.25 1.44 -2.53
CA PHE A 72 -12.32 0.98 -3.56
C PHE A 72 -12.43 -0.53 -3.77
N ILE A 73 -12.40 -1.31 -2.67
CA ILE A 73 -12.48 -2.78 -2.74
C ILE A 73 -13.75 -3.26 -3.46
N ARG A 74 -14.90 -2.62 -3.21
CA ARG A 74 -16.16 -2.96 -3.89
C ARG A 74 -16.10 -2.69 -5.39
N ALA A 75 -15.43 -1.61 -5.81
CA ALA A 75 -15.30 -1.28 -7.23
C ALA A 75 -14.44 -2.33 -7.96
N VAL A 76 -13.31 -2.73 -7.35
CA VAL A 76 -12.44 -3.79 -7.89
C VAL A 76 -13.20 -5.12 -8.00
N LYS A 77 -13.98 -5.49 -6.97
CA LYS A 77 -14.81 -6.72 -7.01
C LYS A 77 -15.83 -6.70 -8.14
N LYS A 78 -16.54 -5.58 -8.34
CA LYS A 78 -17.50 -5.43 -9.45
C LYS A 78 -16.82 -5.58 -10.81
N LEU A 79 -15.62 -5.03 -10.96
CA LEU A 79 -14.85 -5.15 -12.20
C LEU A 79 -14.46 -6.61 -12.47
N LYS A 80 -14.04 -7.34 -11.43
CA LYS A 80 -13.76 -8.78 -11.54
C LYS A 80 -15.00 -9.57 -11.95
N GLU A 81 -16.13 -9.35 -11.28
CA GLU A 81 -17.40 -10.00 -11.63
C GLU A 81 -17.86 -9.67 -13.07
N ALA A 82 -17.63 -8.44 -13.54
CA ALA A 82 -17.93 -8.05 -14.92
C ALA A 82 -17.02 -8.75 -15.94
N LYS A 83 -15.73 -8.96 -15.61
CA LYS A 83 -14.82 -9.77 -16.43
C LYS A 83 -15.26 -11.24 -16.47
N ASP A 84 -15.65 -11.81 -15.33
CA ASP A 84 -16.07 -13.22 -15.23
C ASP A 84 -17.42 -13.51 -15.92
N LYS A 85 -18.30 -12.51 -16.04
CA LYS A 85 -19.62 -12.63 -16.68
C LYS A 85 -19.63 -12.47 -18.20
N LYS A 86 -18.53 -12.04 -18.85
CA LYS A 86 -18.46 -12.07 -20.31
C LYS A 86 -18.54 -13.55 -20.74
N PRO A 87 -19.61 -13.99 -21.43
CA PRO A 87 -19.67 -15.36 -21.89
C PRO A 87 -18.46 -15.60 -22.79
N LYS A 88 -17.82 -16.77 -22.66
CA LYS A 88 -16.93 -17.31 -23.69
C LYS A 88 -17.80 -17.48 -24.95
N SER A 89 -17.94 -16.42 -25.74
CA SER A 89 -18.57 -16.47 -27.04
C SER A 89 -17.69 -17.36 -27.91
N VAL A 90 -18.22 -18.56 -28.18
CA VAL A 90 -18.05 -19.37 -29.40
C VAL A 90 -16.63 -19.35 -29.96
N GLN A 91 -15.85 -20.36 -29.57
CA GLN A 91 -14.80 -20.86 -30.48
C GLN A 91 -15.54 -21.66 -31.55
N ASP A 92 -15.53 -21.13 -32.77
CA ASP A 92 -15.84 -21.86 -34.00
C ASP A 92 -14.88 -23.04 -34.20
#